data_AF-A0A520KR07-F1
#
_entry.id   AF-A0A520KR07-F1
#
_cell.length_a   1.000
_cell.length_b   1.000
_cell.length_c   1.000
_cell.angle_alpha   90.00
_cell.angle_beta   90.00
_cell.angle_gamma   90.00
#
_symmetry.space_group_name_H-M   'P 1'
#
loop_
_entity.id
_entity.type
_entity.pdbx_description
1 polymer ?
#
loop_
_entity_poly.entity_id
_entity_poly.type
_entity_poly.pdbx_seq_one_letter_code
_entity_poly.pdbx_strand_id
1 'polypeptide(L)'
;MIGSWGDPPGEIMTHEQNILIPGVDLGNVFIGMQPTLGIHENPEEALKAYHDKSTAPIHQYLAFYKWIEEEFDAVIHFGTHGTLEFREGKEVGMSKDCFPDVLIGEMPNIYVYMVDNTSEATIAKRRSYALMISHA
;
A
#
# COMPACT_ATOMS: atom_id res chain seq x y z
N MET A 1 11.47 7.51 -5.46
CA MET A 1 11.73 6.06 -5.64
C MET A 1 13.11 5.79 -6.19
N ILE A 2 13.48 6.23 -7.41
CA ILE A 2 14.81 5.93 -7.99
C ILE A 2 15.97 6.34 -7.08
N GLY A 3 15.91 7.55 -6.50
CA GLY A 3 16.95 8.00 -5.56
C GLY A 3 17.05 7.20 -4.25
N SER A 4 16.03 6.42 -3.89
CA SER A 4 16.00 5.59 -2.67
C SER A 4 16.25 4.11 -2.95
N TRP A 5 15.78 3.59 -4.09
CA TRP A 5 15.68 2.16 -4.39
C TRP A 5 16.31 1.76 -5.73
N GLY A 6 17.02 2.69 -6.39
CA GLY A 6 17.60 2.46 -7.72
C GLY A 6 16.55 2.35 -8.82
N ASP A 7 16.99 1.96 -10.02
CA ASP A 7 16.11 1.75 -11.15
C ASP A 7 15.23 0.49 -10.95
N PRO A 8 13.99 0.47 -11.46
CA PRO A 8 13.17 -0.74 -11.48
C PRO A 8 13.87 -1.90 -12.21
N PRO A 9 13.65 -3.17 -11.80
CA PRO A 9 12.70 -3.61 -10.78
C PRO A 9 13.22 -3.48 -9.33
N GLY A 10 14.47 -3.03 -9.14
CA GLY A 10 15.17 -3.06 -7.87
C GLY A 10 15.64 -4.46 -7.47
N GLU A 11 16.04 -4.60 -6.20
CA GLU A 11 16.62 -5.85 -5.66
C GLU A 11 15.70 -6.56 -4.66
N ILE A 12 14.65 -5.91 -4.17
CA ILE A 12 13.76 -6.45 -3.14
C ILE A 12 12.59 -7.16 -3.80
N MET A 13 12.41 -8.44 -3.47
CA MET A 13 11.36 -9.29 -4.04
C MET A 13 11.39 -9.30 -5.57
N THR A 14 12.60 -9.35 -6.13
CA THR A 14 12.81 -9.47 -7.56
C THR A 14 13.48 -10.79 -7.90
N HIS A 15 13.12 -11.34 -9.06
CA HIS A 15 13.78 -12.50 -9.63
C HIS A 15 14.00 -12.25 -11.12
N GLU A 16 15.26 -12.27 -11.54
CA GLU A 16 15.70 -11.88 -12.88
C GLU A 16 15.32 -10.43 -13.22
N GLN A 17 14.25 -10.22 -13.99
CA GLN A 17 13.72 -8.91 -14.37
C GLN A 17 12.26 -8.72 -13.92
N ASN A 18 11.76 -9.63 -13.08
CA ASN A 18 10.37 -9.63 -12.62
C ASN A 18 10.31 -9.19 -11.15
N ILE A 19 9.25 -8.44 -10.83
CA ILE A 19 8.86 -8.14 -9.45
C ILE A 19 7.89 -9.23 -9.00
N LEU A 20 8.17 -9.83 -7.84
CA LEU A 20 7.38 -10.90 -7.27
C LEU A 20 6.26 -10.34 -6.40
N ILE A 21 5.02 -10.72 -6.68
CA ILE A 21 3.84 -10.41 -5.86
C ILE A 21 3.33 -11.72 -5.24
N PRO A 22 3.68 -12.01 -3.98
CA PRO A 22 3.21 -13.22 -3.32
C PRO A 22 1.73 -13.08 -2.89
N GLY A 23 0.96 -14.14 -3.12
CA GLY A 23 -0.40 -14.25 -2.64
C GLY A 23 -1.06 -15.54 -3.11
N VAL A 24 -2.34 -15.70 -2.76
CA VAL A 24 -3.16 -16.83 -3.17
C VAL A 24 -4.16 -16.35 -4.21
N ASP A 25 -4.01 -16.85 -5.44
CA ASP A 25 -4.95 -16.59 -6.53
C ASP A 25 -6.03 -17.69 -6.55
N LEU A 26 -7.29 -17.26 -6.43
CA LEU A 26 -8.49 -18.10 -6.48
C LEU A 26 -9.36 -17.77 -7.71
N GLY A 27 -8.75 -17.22 -8.77
CA GLY A 27 -9.40 -16.77 -9.99
C GLY A 27 -9.92 -15.34 -9.85
N ASN A 28 -11.17 -15.18 -9.45
CA ASN A 28 -11.78 -13.85 -9.30
C ASN A 28 -11.43 -13.16 -7.97
N VAL A 29 -10.64 -13.83 -7.13
CA VAL A 29 -10.24 -13.32 -5.80
C VAL A 29 -8.77 -13.59 -5.61
N PHE A 30 -8.01 -12.53 -5.37
CA PHE A 30 -6.63 -12.61 -4.93
C PHE A 30 -6.50 -12.23 -3.46
N ILE A 31 -5.79 -13.07 -2.70
CA ILE A 31 -5.47 -12.82 -1.30
C ILE A 31 -3.98 -12.53 -1.20
N GLY A 32 -3.63 -11.25 -1.11
CA GLY A 32 -2.25 -10.78 -0.99
C GLY A 32 -1.96 -10.21 0.39
N MET A 33 -0.68 -10.20 0.74
CA MET A 33 -0.17 -9.39 1.85
C MET A 33 0.34 -8.06 1.31
N GLN A 34 -0.02 -6.97 1.97
CA GLN A 34 0.53 -5.65 1.64
C GLN A 34 2.08 -5.71 1.77
N PRO A 35 2.84 -5.33 0.73
CA PRO A 35 4.30 -5.41 0.77
C PRO A 35 4.91 -4.59 1.91
N THR A 36 6.10 -4.98 2.36
CA THR A 36 6.83 -4.23 3.39
C THR A 36 7.33 -2.90 2.83
N LEU A 37 7.51 -1.92 3.72
CA LEU A 37 8.02 -0.59 3.32
C LEU A 37 9.56 -0.51 3.26
N GLY A 38 10.26 -1.58 3.67
CA GLY A 38 11.72 -1.64 3.71
C GLY A 38 12.24 -3.08 3.62
N ILE A 39 13.57 -3.21 3.74
CA ILE A 39 14.30 -4.48 3.62
C ILE A 39 13.98 -5.35 4.83
N HIS A 40 13.34 -6.50 4.61
CA HIS A 40 12.95 -7.42 5.68
C HIS A 40 14.16 -7.96 6.46
N GLU A 41 15.31 -8.08 5.82
CA GLU A 41 16.57 -8.57 6.40
C GLU A 41 17.19 -7.59 7.41
N ASN A 42 16.72 -6.34 7.46
CA ASN A 42 17.14 -5.34 8.44
C ASN A 42 15.94 -4.79 9.23
N PRO A 43 15.55 -5.43 10.34
CA PRO A 43 14.36 -5.06 11.12
C PRO A 43 14.36 -3.61 11.63
N GLU A 44 15.54 -3.05 11.92
CA GLU A 44 15.65 -1.65 12.38
C GLU A 44 15.34 -0.66 11.25
N GLU A 45 15.83 -0.92 10.04
CA GLU A 45 15.50 -0.12 8.86
C GLU A 45 14.04 -0.29 8.44
N ALA A 46 13.50 -1.50 8.50
CA ALA A 46 12.08 -1.74 8.27
C ALA A 46 11.22 -0.94 9.25
N LEU A 47 11.50 -1.02 10.55
CA LEU A 47 10.78 -0.27 11.59
C LEU A 47 10.87 1.25 11.36
N LYS A 48 12.06 1.74 10.99
CA LYS A 48 12.25 3.14 10.64
C LYS A 48 11.39 3.54 9.44
N ALA A 49 11.32 2.71 8.38
CA ALA A 49 10.51 2.98 7.19
C ALA A 49 8.98 2.98 7.46
N TYR A 50 8.50 2.26 8.48
CA TYR A 50 7.10 2.31 8.91
C TYR A 50 6.73 3.63 9.58
N HIS A 51 7.67 4.28 10.27
CA HIS A 51 7.43 5.54 10.98
C HIS A 51 7.94 6.78 10.22
N ASP A 52 8.86 6.59 9.28
CA ASP A 52 9.35 7.62 8.38
C ASP A 52 8.45 7.73 7.14
N LYS A 53 7.62 8.77 7.13
CA LYS A 53 6.72 9.05 6.01
C LYS A 53 7.47 9.44 4.73
N SER A 54 8.70 9.97 4.83
CA SER A 54 9.45 10.57 3.72
C SER A 54 10.23 9.56 2.88
N THR A 55 10.48 8.37 3.41
CA THR A 55 11.08 7.30 2.62
C THR A 55 10.10 6.89 1.53
N ALA A 56 10.50 6.84 0.26
CA ALA A 56 9.62 6.40 -0.81
C ALA A 56 9.28 4.89 -0.66
N PRO A 57 8.12 4.40 -1.12
CA PRO A 57 7.84 2.96 -1.14
C PRO A 57 8.83 2.22 -2.07
N ILE A 58 9.12 0.94 -1.76
CA ILE A 58 9.91 0.05 -2.61
C ILE A 58 9.17 -0.24 -3.92
N HIS A 59 9.89 -0.60 -4.98
CA HIS A 59 9.30 -0.88 -6.30
C HIS A 59 8.22 -1.97 -6.24
N GLN A 60 8.42 -3.01 -5.42
CA GLN A 60 7.41 -4.06 -5.20
C GLN A 60 6.08 -3.50 -4.68
N TYR A 61 6.12 -2.51 -3.80
CA TYR A 61 4.91 -1.93 -3.21
C TYR A 61 4.10 -1.18 -4.26
N LEU A 62 4.76 -0.44 -5.16
CA LEU A 62 4.09 0.19 -6.28
C LEU A 62 3.54 -0.86 -7.26
N ALA A 63 4.35 -1.84 -7.64
CA ALA A 63 3.96 -2.90 -8.56
C ALA A 63 2.76 -3.70 -8.04
N PHE A 64 2.72 -3.99 -6.73
CA PHE A 64 1.61 -4.68 -6.08
C PHE A 64 0.29 -3.95 -6.32
N TYR A 65 0.22 -2.67 -5.96
CA TYR A 65 -1.02 -1.91 -6.13
C TYR A 65 -1.37 -1.67 -7.59
N LYS A 66 -0.35 -1.43 -8.44
CA LYS A 66 -0.57 -1.22 -9.87
C LYS A 66 -1.13 -2.47 -10.55
N TRP A 67 -0.59 -3.64 -10.22
CA TRP A 67 -1.07 -4.92 -10.73
C TRP A 67 -2.50 -5.21 -10.27
N ILE A 68 -2.83 -4.90 -9.01
CA ILE A 68 -4.21 -5.08 -8.52
C ILE A 68 -5.19 -4.16 -9.27
N GLU A 69 -4.81 -2.89 -9.50
CA GLU A 69 -5.63 -1.95 -10.28
C GLU A 69 -5.86 -2.43 -11.72
N GLU A 70 -4.90 -3.12 -12.32
CA GLU A 70 -5.01 -3.61 -13.71
C GLU A 70 -5.80 -4.93 -13.83
N GLU A 71 -5.73 -5.81 -12.84
CA GLU A 71 -6.30 -7.16 -12.91
C GLU A 71 -7.63 -7.33 -12.15
N PHE A 72 -7.97 -6.43 -11.20
CA PHE A 72 -9.15 -6.58 -10.34
C PHE A 72 -10.02 -5.32 -10.32
N ASP A 73 -11.31 -5.51 -10.04
CA ASP A 73 -12.30 -4.42 -10.04
C ASP A 73 -12.30 -3.58 -8.74
N ALA A 74 -11.74 -4.11 -7.64
CA ALA A 74 -11.74 -3.47 -6.34
C ALA A 74 -10.71 -4.12 -5.39
N VAL A 75 -10.33 -3.37 -4.35
CA VAL A 75 -9.52 -3.87 -3.23
C VAL A 75 -10.29 -3.80 -1.92
N ILE A 76 -10.16 -4.85 -1.12
CA ILE A 76 -10.68 -4.89 0.25
C ILE A 76 -9.50 -5.04 1.22
N HIS A 77 -9.28 -4.02 2.02
CA HIS A 77 -8.31 -4.07 3.11
C HIS A 77 -8.98 -4.54 4.41
N PHE A 78 -8.29 -5.40 5.14
CA PHE A 78 -8.69 -5.91 6.44
C PHE A 78 -7.65 -5.53 7.50
N GLY A 79 -8.11 -5.08 8.67
CA GLY A 79 -7.24 -4.84 9.82
C GLY A 79 -7.45 -3.46 10.45
N THR A 80 -6.63 -3.17 11.47
CA THR A 80 -6.72 -1.91 12.22
C THR A 80 -6.22 -0.71 11.45
N HIS A 81 -5.34 -0.88 10.46
CA HIS A 81 -4.92 0.10 9.47
C HIS A 81 -3.94 -0.56 8.47
N GLY A 82 -3.79 0.01 7.27
CA GLY A 82 -2.72 -0.32 6.34
C GLY A 82 -1.55 0.65 6.47
N THR A 83 -0.58 0.54 5.56
CA THR A 83 0.52 1.52 5.46
C THR A 83 0.33 2.54 4.33
N LEU A 84 -0.54 2.24 3.36
CA LEU A 84 -0.78 3.05 2.18
C LEU A 84 -1.24 4.46 2.54
N GLU A 85 -2.19 4.59 3.47
CA GLU A 85 -2.79 5.87 3.84
C GLU A 85 -1.82 6.79 4.61
N PHE A 86 -0.76 6.24 5.19
CA PHE A 86 0.24 7.00 5.96
C PHE A 86 1.46 7.43 5.15
N ARG A 87 1.53 7.06 3.87
CA ARG A 87 2.64 7.44 2.99
C ARG A 87 2.66 8.95 2.73
N GLU A 88 3.85 9.47 2.39
CA GLU A 88 4.05 10.89 2.12
C GLU A 88 3.04 11.45 1.11
N GLY A 89 2.53 12.63 1.43
CA GLY A 89 1.45 13.29 0.72
C GLY A 89 0.71 14.25 1.64
N LYS A 90 -0.19 15.04 1.06
CA LYS A 90 -1.05 16.00 1.77
C LYS A 90 -1.94 15.30 2.80
N GLU A 91 -2.43 16.03 3.81
CA GLU A 91 -3.33 15.46 4.83
C GLU A 91 -4.74 15.14 4.32
N VAL A 92 -5.19 15.85 3.28
CA VAL A 92 -6.48 15.65 2.62
C VAL A 92 -6.42 16.26 1.22
N GLY A 93 -7.22 15.75 0.28
CA GLY A 93 -7.25 16.25 -1.10
C GLY A 93 -5.94 15.96 -1.82
N MET A 94 -5.67 14.67 -2.05
CA MET A 94 -4.41 14.23 -2.63
C MET A 94 -4.17 14.88 -4.00
N SER A 95 -2.90 14.99 -4.37
CA SER A 95 -2.48 15.27 -5.74
C SER A 95 -1.77 14.05 -6.31
N LYS A 96 -1.57 14.07 -7.63
CA LYS A 96 -0.77 13.08 -8.37
C LYS A 96 0.65 12.81 -7.83
N ASP A 97 1.16 13.68 -6.97
CA ASP A 97 2.48 13.56 -6.34
C ASP A 97 2.41 12.95 -4.93
N CYS A 98 1.20 12.66 -4.41
CA CYS A 98 0.98 12.02 -3.12
C CYS A 98 0.98 10.50 -3.30
N PHE A 99 1.80 9.78 -2.53
CA PHE A 99 1.87 8.33 -2.65
C PHE A 99 0.52 7.62 -2.45
N PRO A 100 -0.34 8.01 -1.48
CA PRO A 100 -1.64 7.36 -1.33
C PRO A 100 -2.49 7.38 -2.61
N ASP A 101 -2.42 8.47 -3.40
CA ASP A 101 -3.12 8.63 -4.68
C ASP A 101 -2.48 7.78 -5.78
N VAL A 102 -1.15 7.85 -5.90
CA VAL A 102 -0.39 7.06 -6.89
C VAL A 102 -0.58 5.56 -6.68
N LEU A 103 -0.71 5.13 -5.42
CA LEU A 103 -0.85 3.73 -5.08
C LEU A 103 -2.27 3.23 -5.32
N ILE A 104 -3.30 3.92 -4.82
CA ILE A 104 -4.67 3.41 -4.97
C ILE A 104 -5.26 3.66 -6.36
N GLY A 105 -4.79 4.71 -7.03
CA GLY A 105 -5.26 5.10 -8.36
C GLY A 105 -6.76 5.32 -8.39
N GLU A 106 -7.42 4.76 -9.41
CA GLU A 106 -8.87 4.85 -9.58
C GLU A 106 -9.63 3.65 -9.00
N MET A 107 -8.93 2.68 -8.41
CA MET A 107 -9.53 1.46 -7.91
C MET A 107 -10.44 1.72 -6.69
N PRO A 108 -11.69 1.20 -6.69
CA PRO A 108 -12.53 1.20 -5.51
C PRO A 108 -11.84 0.56 -4.30
N ASN A 109 -11.63 1.36 -3.25
CA ASN A 109 -10.96 0.95 -2.03
C ASN A 109 -11.97 0.75 -0.89
N ILE A 110 -12.14 -0.48 -0.44
CA ILE A 110 -13.02 -0.84 0.67
C ILE A 110 -12.15 -1.21 1.87
N TYR A 111 -12.54 -0.76 3.06
CA TYR A 111 -11.85 -1.08 4.30
C TYR A 111 -12.83 -1.67 5.31
N VAL A 112 -12.55 -2.88 5.78
CA VAL A 112 -13.23 -3.50 6.92
C VAL A 112 -12.44 -3.13 8.18
N TYR A 113 -13.05 -2.33 9.05
CA TYR A 113 -12.35 -1.61 10.13
C TYR A 113 -13.04 -1.73 11.48
N MET A 114 -12.27 -1.69 12.57
CA MET A 114 -12.82 -1.72 13.93
C MET A 114 -13.53 -0.40 14.26
N VAL A 115 -14.71 -0.48 14.88
CA VAL A 115 -15.56 0.70 15.16
C VAL A 115 -14.95 1.70 16.14
N ASP A 116 -14.06 1.24 17.03
CA ASP A 116 -13.42 2.08 18.05
C ASP A 116 -12.24 2.91 17.51
N ASN A 117 -11.58 2.48 16.43
CA ASN A 117 -10.44 3.16 15.83
C ASN A 117 -10.85 4.21 14.78
N THR A 118 -11.72 5.12 15.20
CA THR A 118 -12.32 6.15 14.32
C THR A 118 -11.32 7.17 13.78
N SER A 119 -10.23 7.44 14.52
CA SER A 119 -9.21 8.41 14.12
C SER A 119 -8.45 7.95 12.89
N GLU A 120 -7.96 6.71 12.87
CA GLU A 120 -7.21 6.18 11.73
C GLU A 120 -8.12 5.84 10.56
N ALA A 121 -9.34 5.37 10.83
CA ALA A 121 -10.38 5.21 9.81
C ALA A 121 -10.65 6.52 9.04
N THR A 122 -10.54 7.67 9.71
CA THR A 122 -10.68 8.98 9.08
C THR A 122 -9.49 9.32 8.17
N ILE A 123 -8.29 8.85 8.50
CA ILE A 123 -7.09 9.02 7.68
C ILE A 123 -7.25 8.23 6.38
N ALA A 124 -7.64 6.95 6.46
CA ALA A 124 -7.92 6.11 5.28
C ALA A 124 -8.98 6.76 4.39
N LYS A 125 -10.12 7.22 4.95
CA LYS A 125 -11.15 7.94 4.19
C LYS A 125 -10.62 9.15 3.42
N ARG A 126 -9.75 9.95 4.04
CA ARG A 126 -9.28 11.24 3.48
C ARG A 126 -8.10 11.10 2.52
N ARG A 127 -7.28 10.07 2.69
CA ARG A 127 -6.00 9.91 1.98
C ARG A 127 -6.02 8.78 0.96
N SER A 128 -6.90 7.78 1.09
CA SER A 128 -6.94 6.62 0.18
C SER A 128 -8.32 6.33 -0.40
N TYR A 129 -9.25 7.29 -0.31
CA TYR A 129 -10.62 7.19 -0.85
C TYR A 129 -11.44 6.02 -0.29
N ALA A 130 -11.07 5.54 0.89
CA ALA A 130 -11.62 4.31 1.43
C ALA A 130 -13.10 4.41 1.82
N LEU A 131 -13.91 3.46 1.33
CA LEU A 131 -15.24 3.16 1.88
C LEU A 131 -15.08 2.30 3.13
N MET A 132 -15.43 2.87 4.29
CA MET A 132 -15.27 2.18 5.56
C MET A 132 -16.53 1.37 5.91
N ILE A 133 -16.35 0.07 6.14
CA ILE A 133 -17.35 -0.85 6.68
C ILE A 133 -16.89 -1.24 8.09
N SER A 134 -17.57 -0.73 9.10
CA SER A 134 -17.19 -0.94 10.50
C SER A 134 -17.67 -2.29 11.04
N HIS A 135 -16.84 -2.96 11.84
CA HIS A 135 -17.23 -4.11 12.65
C HIS A 135 -17.02 -3.84 14.16
N ALA A 136 -17.68 -4.65 14.98
CA ALA A 136 -17.57 -4.64 16.43
C ALA A 136 -16.27 -5.30 16.92
#